data_AF-A0A662FS71-F1
#
_entry.id   AF-A0A662FS71-F1
#
_cell.length_a   1.000
_cell.length_b   1.000
_cell.length_c   1.000
_cell.angle_alpha   90.00
_cell.angle_beta   90.00
_cell.angle_gamma   90.00
#
_symmetry.space_group_name_H-M   'P 1'
#
loop_
_entity.id
_entity.type
_entity.pdbx_description
1 polymer ?
#
loop_
_entity_poly.entity_id
_entity_poly.type
_entity_poly.pdbx_seq_one_letter_code
_entity_poly.pdbx_strand_id
1 'polypeptide(L)'
;MVKELVFSIDHIIKINRGKMSILDLFYRAKQLNCSRVIIVGRGLHGNPGRITFLMTDRSKPVFYPLILKLSGIKLAREMGVSLRSQPRKTVPVVVSNTSRERSEILEFAQELAAAINRPFLEVDYNTLKEDFENVILVKRSKKAKHCVSIYSLRDDKVTGPTILVEKTVYLSLPIEY
;
A
#
# COMPACT_ATOMS: atom_id res chain seq x y z
N MET A 1 -1.27 1.38 12.46
CA MET A 1 -1.13 1.22 10.99
C MET A 1 0.21 1.73 10.47
N VAL A 2 0.46 3.05 10.37
CA VAL A 2 1.67 3.60 9.70
C VAL A 2 2.98 3.01 10.22
N LYS A 3 3.13 2.87 11.55
CA LYS A 3 4.31 2.22 12.15
C LYS A 3 4.52 0.81 11.61
N GLU A 4 3.46 0.03 11.43
CA GLU A 4 3.56 -1.35 10.95
C GLU A 4 3.91 -1.43 9.47
N LEU A 5 3.42 -0.49 8.65
CA LEU A 5 3.84 -0.40 7.23
C LEU A 5 5.35 -0.24 7.07
N VAL A 6 5.99 0.56 7.94
CA VAL A 6 7.46 0.74 7.94
C VAL A 6 8.19 -0.58 8.14
N PHE A 7 7.66 -1.44 9.01
CA PHE A 7 8.30 -2.72 9.35
C PHE A 7 7.92 -3.87 8.41
N SER A 8 6.89 -3.68 7.57
CA SER A 8 6.40 -4.73 6.68
C SER A 8 6.77 -4.50 5.21
N ILE A 9 7.14 -3.29 4.81
CA ILE A 9 7.50 -2.96 3.42
C ILE A 9 8.90 -2.33 3.39
N ASP A 10 9.71 -2.74 2.43
CA ASP A 10 11.05 -2.24 2.17
C ASP A 10 11.06 -0.73 1.84
N HIS A 11 12.15 -0.03 2.18
CA HIS A 11 12.40 1.37 1.82
C HIS A 11 11.26 2.39 2.12
N ILE A 12 10.45 2.12 3.14
CA ILE A 12 9.45 3.07 3.67
C ILE A 12 10.06 3.91 4.79
N ILE A 13 9.85 5.22 4.72
CA ILE A 13 10.17 6.20 5.77
C ILE A 13 8.87 6.77 6.33
N LYS A 14 8.69 6.68 7.66
CA LYS A 14 7.57 7.37 8.33
C LYS A 14 7.93 8.82 8.60
N ILE A 15 7.03 9.71 8.22
CA ILE A 15 7.07 11.13 8.59
C ILE A 15 5.78 11.49 9.33
N ASN A 16 5.89 12.25 10.41
CA ASN A 16 4.74 12.90 11.02
C ASN A 16 4.48 14.20 10.25
N ARG A 17 3.32 14.32 9.59
CA ARG A 17 2.97 15.50 8.79
C ARG A 17 3.05 16.82 9.57
N GLY A 18 2.55 16.84 10.80
CA GLY A 18 2.40 18.09 11.56
C GLY A 18 1.59 19.13 10.77
N LYS A 19 2.15 20.34 10.63
CA LYS A 19 1.54 21.46 9.89
C LYS A 19 1.97 21.53 8.41
N MET A 20 2.76 20.57 7.91
CA MET A 20 3.25 20.59 6.51
C MET A 20 2.09 20.63 5.51
N SER A 21 2.16 21.56 4.57
CA SER A 21 1.31 21.58 3.37
C SER A 21 1.63 20.40 2.44
N ILE A 22 0.83 20.20 1.39
CA ILE A 22 1.14 19.20 0.35
C ILE A 22 2.45 19.56 -0.38
N LEU A 23 2.69 20.86 -0.59
CA LEU A 23 3.92 21.35 -1.20
C LEU A 23 5.13 21.06 -0.32
N ASP A 24 5.02 21.28 0.99
CA ASP A 24 6.10 20.95 1.95
C ASP A 24 6.39 19.45 1.96
N LEU A 25 5.34 18.61 1.98
CA LEU A 25 5.49 17.15 1.93
C LEU A 25 6.18 16.69 0.63
N PHE A 26 5.82 17.29 -0.50
CA PHE A 26 6.44 17.01 -1.80
C PHE A 26 7.94 17.31 -1.78
N TYR A 27 8.33 18.53 -1.40
CA TYR A 27 9.75 18.90 -1.35
C TYR A 27 10.51 18.09 -0.30
N ARG A 28 9.90 17.80 0.84
CA ARG A 28 10.50 16.93 1.86
C ARG A 28 10.75 15.52 1.34
N ALA A 29 9.81 14.96 0.58
CA ALA A 29 9.97 13.64 -0.03
C ALA A 29 11.09 13.63 -1.09
N LYS A 30 11.19 14.68 -1.91
CA LYS A 30 12.29 14.83 -2.88
C LYS A 30 13.65 14.93 -2.19
N GLN A 31 13.76 15.70 -1.10
CA GLN A 31 15.00 15.78 -0.30
C GLN A 31 15.44 14.42 0.25
N LEU A 32 14.49 13.52 0.52
CA LEU A 32 14.74 12.17 1.02
C LEU A 32 14.89 11.14 -0.11
N ASN A 33 14.89 11.57 -1.37
CA ASN A 33 14.92 10.71 -2.56
C ASN A 33 13.78 9.67 -2.59
N CYS A 34 12.63 9.99 -2.00
CA CYS A 34 11.46 9.13 -2.02
C CYS A 34 10.69 9.31 -3.33
N SER A 35 10.35 8.22 -4.02
CA SER A 35 9.59 8.25 -5.28
C SER A 35 8.08 8.52 -5.10
N ARG A 36 7.53 8.18 -3.93
CA ARG A 36 6.10 8.29 -3.61
C ARG A 36 5.90 8.75 -2.17
N VAL A 37 4.86 9.55 -1.94
CA VAL A 37 4.34 9.83 -0.58
C VAL A 37 3.00 9.13 -0.40
N ILE A 38 2.89 8.29 0.62
CA ILE A 38 1.63 7.66 1.01
C ILE A 38 1.00 8.50 2.13
N ILE A 39 -0.11 9.16 1.84
CA ILE A 39 -0.81 10.01 2.81
C ILE A 39 -1.99 9.23 3.38
N VAL A 40 -1.91 8.93 4.67
CA VAL A 40 -2.96 8.24 5.42
C VAL A 40 -3.84 9.28 6.12
N GLY A 41 -5.04 9.49 5.58
CA GLY A 41 -6.05 10.39 6.12
C GLY A 41 -6.85 9.77 7.26
N ARG A 42 -7.20 10.57 8.26
CA ARG A 42 -8.11 10.18 9.35
C ARG A 42 -9.54 10.09 8.83
N GLY A 43 -10.26 9.09 9.30
CA GLY A 43 -11.70 8.90 9.20
C GLY A 43 -12.34 8.94 10.59
N LEU A 44 -13.38 8.13 10.79
CA LEU A 44 -14.17 8.11 12.02
C LEU A 44 -13.30 7.74 13.24
N HIS A 45 -13.50 8.47 14.35
CA HIS A 45 -12.79 8.28 15.62
C HIS A 45 -11.25 8.30 15.52
N GLY A 46 -10.70 8.98 14.51
CA GLY A 46 -9.25 9.09 14.31
C GLY A 46 -8.60 7.86 13.66
N ASN A 47 -9.38 6.81 13.35
CA ASN A 47 -8.88 5.66 12.59
C ASN A 47 -8.56 6.06 11.16
N PRO A 48 -7.62 5.40 10.47
CA PRO A 48 -7.39 5.66 9.06
C PRO A 48 -8.65 5.37 8.23
N GLY A 49 -9.08 6.34 7.42
CA GLY A 49 -10.28 6.23 6.57
C GLY A 49 -10.00 6.41 5.09
N ARG A 50 -8.85 7.00 4.73
CA ARG A 50 -8.47 7.26 3.34
C ARG A 50 -6.97 7.12 3.12
N ILE A 51 -6.57 6.64 1.94
CA ILE A 51 -5.18 6.70 1.47
C ILE A 51 -5.16 7.42 0.12
N THR A 52 -4.23 8.36 -0.04
CA THR A 52 -3.92 9.03 -1.30
C THR A 52 -2.42 9.00 -1.52
N PHE A 53 -1.98 9.07 -2.78
CA PHE A 53 -0.57 8.94 -3.13
C PHE A 53 -0.10 10.20 -3.86
N LEU A 54 1.05 10.75 -3.45
CA LEU A 54 1.68 11.88 -4.12
C LEU A 54 2.87 11.40 -4.93
N MET A 55 2.95 11.85 -6.18
CA MET A 55 4.08 11.62 -7.06
C MET A 55 5.16 12.68 -6.82
N THR A 56 6.43 12.29 -6.89
CA THR A 56 7.59 13.16 -6.58
C THR A 56 8.56 13.31 -7.76
N ASP A 57 8.37 12.50 -8.79
CA ASP A 57 9.09 12.48 -10.07
C ASP A 57 8.70 13.66 -10.98
N ARG A 58 7.63 14.38 -10.64
CA ARG A 58 7.17 15.58 -11.37
C ARG A 58 7.88 16.85 -10.87
N SER A 59 7.71 17.93 -11.63
CA SER A 59 8.21 19.28 -11.27
C SER A 59 7.40 19.93 -10.14
N LYS A 60 6.10 19.61 -10.06
CA LYS A 60 5.16 20.10 -9.05
C LYS A 60 4.42 18.95 -8.35
N PRO A 61 3.77 19.17 -7.20
CA PRO A 61 3.01 18.14 -6.50
C PRO A 61 1.82 17.68 -7.35
N VAL A 62 1.79 16.40 -7.69
CA VAL A 62 0.66 15.77 -8.41
C VAL A 62 0.26 14.50 -7.66
N PHE A 63 -1.03 14.37 -7.37
CA PHE A 63 -1.55 13.13 -6.79
C PHE A 63 -1.62 12.04 -7.86
N TYR A 64 -1.18 10.84 -7.53
CA TYR A 64 -1.49 9.66 -8.34
C TYR A 64 -3.02 9.47 -8.36
N PRO A 65 -3.62 9.08 -9.49
CA PRO A 65 -5.06 9.05 -9.68
C PRO A 65 -5.81 7.95 -8.91
N LEU A 66 -5.28 7.44 -7.80
CA LEU A 66 -5.91 6.42 -6.96
C LEU A 66 -6.20 6.95 -5.57
N ILE A 67 -7.46 6.89 -5.16
CA ILE A 67 -7.90 7.15 -3.78
C ILE A 67 -8.51 5.88 -3.21
N LEU A 68 -8.02 5.46 -2.05
CA LEU A 68 -8.56 4.31 -1.32
C LEU A 68 -9.43 4.81 -0.18
N LYS A 69 -10.72 4.42 -0.15
CA LYS A 69 -11.58 4.54 1.03
C LYS A 69 -11.47 3.26 1.85
N LEU A 70 -11.15 3.39 3.13
CA LEU A 70 -10.93 2.25 4.02
C LEU A 70 -12.18 2.01 4.88
N SER A 71 -12.63 0.76 4.98
CA SER A 71 -13.67 0.35 5.94
C SER A 71 -13.09 -0.19 7.24
N GLY A 72 -11.81 -0.55 7.26
CA GLY A 72 -11.17 -1.04 8.47
C GLY A 72 -9.70 -1.41 8.26
N ILE A 73 -8.99 -1.50 9.37
CA ILE A 73 -7.62 -2.00 9.42
C ILE A 73 -7.52 -2.96 10.59
N LYS A 74 -6.88 -4.11 10.37
CA LYS A 74 -6.46 -5.02 11.43
C LYS A 74 -4.94 -4.99 11.53
N LEU A 75 -4.41 -4.63 12.68
CA LEU A 75 -2.98 -4.50 12.91
C LEU A 75 -2.34 -5.87 13.18
N ALA A 76 -1.08 -6.04 12.79
CA ALA A 76 -0.31 -7.27 13.02
C ALA A 76 -0.30 -7.67 14.50
N ARG A 77 -0.09 -6.68 15.38
CA ARG A 77 -0.11 -6.89 16.85
C ARG A 77 -1.46 -7.35 17.39
N GLU A 78 -2.56 -6.98 16.74
CA GLU A 78 -3.93 -7.43 17.11
C GLU A 78 -4.19 -8.87 16.64
N MET A 79 -3.29 -9.42 15.82
CA MET A 79 -3.30 -10.80 15.35
C MET A 79 -2.25 -11.66 16.08
N GLY A 80 -1.62 -11.14 17.14
CA GLY A 80 -0.54 -11.82 17.86
C GLY A 80 0.78 -11.88 17.08
N VAL A 81 0.93 -11.07 16.03
CA VAL A 81 2.15 -11.03 15.21
C VAL A 81 3.06 -9.89 15.68
N SER A 82 4.29 -10.25 16.05
CA SER A 82 5.33 -9.29 16.40
C SER A 82 5.90 -8.63 15.15
N LEU A 83 6.04 -7.30 15.18
CA LEU A 83 6.70 -6.54 14.12
C LEU A 83 8.20 -6.90 14.11
N ARG A 84 8.71 -7.30 12.95
CA ARG A 84 10.14 -7.57 12.74
C ARG A 84 10.84 -6.32 12.20
N SER A 85 12.15 -6.42 11.96
CA SER A 85 12.89 -5.42 11.18
C SER A 85 12.28 -5.26 9.79
N GLN A 86 12.44 -4.07 9.22
CA GLN A 86 12.02 -3.78 7.84
C GLN A 86 12.61 -4.81 6.86
N PRO A 87 11.84 -5.27 5.85
CA PRO A 87 12.35 -6.21 4.85
C PRO A 87 13.54 -5.61 4.10
N ARG A 88 14.53 -6.46 3.79
CA ARG A 88 15.72 -6.05 3.02
C ARG A 88 15.50 -6.15 1.51
N LYS A 89 14.61 -7.07 1.09
CA LYS A 89 14.24 -7.28 -0.30
C LYS A 89 12.98 -6.50 -0.64
N THR A 90 12.84 -6.16 -1.92
CA THR A 90 11.62 -5.55 -2.47
C THR A 90 10.39 -6.38 -2.13
N VAL A 91 9.29 -5.72 -1.77
CA VAL A 91 8.01 -6.36 -1.48
C VAL A 91 7.05 -6.11 -2.65
N PRO A 92 6.88 -7.06 -3.59
CA PRO A 92 6.00 -6.90 -4.75
C PRO A 92 4.52 -6.98 -4.36
N VAL A 93 3.65 -6.43 -5.23
CA VAL A 93 2.20 -6.62 -5.14
C VAL A 93 1.79 -7.86 -5.94
N VAL A 94 0.96 -8.71 -5.35
CA VAL A 94 0.48 -9.96 -5.94
C VAL A 94 -1.00 -10.17 -5.67
N VAL A 95 -1.66 -11.01 -6.47
CA VAL A 95 -3.06 -11.39 -6.28
C VAL A 95 -3.20 -12.83 -5.79
N SER A 96 -4.25 -13.12 -5.04
CA SER A 96 -4.65 -14.51 -4.75
C SER A 96 -5.30 -15.16 -5.97
N ASN A 97 -4.79 -16.30 -6.43
CA ASN A 97 -5.22 -17.02 -7.64
C ASN A 97 -6.66 -17.59 -7.62
N THR A 98 -7.47 -17.31 -6.60
CA THR A 98 -8.64 -18.13 -6.24
C THR A 98 -10.00 -17.55 -6.64
N SER A 99 -10.11 -16.59 -7.57
CA SER A 99 -11.40 -15.92 -7.83
C SER A 99 -11.87 -15.93 -9.29
N ARG A 100 -13.18 -16.22 -9.49
CA ARG A 100 -13.92 -16.07 -10.76
C ARG A 100 -13.98 -14.63 -11.31
N GLU A 101 -13.75 -13.62 -10.47
CA GLU A 101 -13.72 -12.19 -10.82
C GLU A 101 -12.27 -11.67 -10.88
N ARG A 102 -11.35 -12.49 -11.41
CA ARG A 102 -9.90 -12.19 -11.45
C ARG A 102 -9.60 -10.80 -12.03
N SER A 103 -10.36 -10.36 -13.03
CA SER A 103 -10.13 -9.09 -13.74
C SER A 103 -10.15 -7.85 -12.84
N GLU A 104 -11.15 -7.70 -11.96
CA GLU A 104 -11.27 -6.49 -11.12
C GLU A 104 -10.19 -6.44 -10.02
N ILE A 105 -9.84 -7.60 -9.45
CA ILE A 105 -8.78 -7.69 -8.44
C ILE A 105 -7.41 -7.45 -9.07
N LEU A 106 -7.18 -7.93 -10.29
CA LEU A 106 -5.96 -7.67 -11.06
C LEU A 106 -5.80 -6.18 -11.34
N GLU A 107 -6.84 -5.52 -11.86
CA GLU A 107 -6.82 -4.08 -12.15
C GLU A 107 -6.49 -3.28 -10.88
N PHE A 108 -7.17 -3.57 -9.77
CA PHE A 108 -6.88 -2.92 -8.50
C PHE A 108 -5.45 -3.18 -8.02
N ALA A 109 -4.94 -4.41 -8.14
CA ALA A 109 -3.60 -4.75 -7.70
C ALA A 109 -2.51 -4.07 -8.55
N GLN A 110 -2.71 -3.99 -9.87
CA GLN A 110 -1.84 -3.25 -10.79
C GLN A 110 -1.81 -1.76 -10.45
N GLU A 111 -2.98 -1.15 -10.28
CA GLU A 111 -3.09 0.27 -9.92
C GLU A 111 -2.50 0.56 -8.54
N LEU A 112 -2.70 -0.33 -7.56
CA LEU A 112 -2.09 -0.22 -6.25
C LEU A 112 -0.56 -0.28 -6.35
N ALA A 113 -0.01 -1.22 -7.13
CA ALA A 113 1.42 -1.38 -7.34
C ALA A 113 2.05 -0.12 -7.95
N ALA A 114 1.42 0.43 -8.99
CA ALA A 114 1.84 1.67 -9.62
C ALA A 114 1.74 2.90 -8.67
N ALA A 115 0.68 2.97 -7.87
CA ALA A 115 0.48 4.03 -6.89
C ALA A 115 1.57 4.05 -5.80
N ILE A 116 2.02 2.88 -5.34
CA ILE A 116 3.09 2.74 -4.34
C ILE A 116 4.50 2.59 -4.94
N ASN A 117 4.62 2.60 -6.27
CA ASN A 117 5.86 2.39 -7.01
C ASN A 117 6.57 1.07 -6.62
N ARG A 118 5.85 -0.04 -6.78
CA ARG A 118 6.34 -1.41 -6.56
C ARG A 118 6.00 -2.29 -7.75
N PRO A 119 6.78 -3.35 -8.01
CA PRO A 119 6.46 -4.31 -9.06
C PRO A 119 5.15 -5.03 -8.75
N PHE A 120 4.36 -5.24 -9.79
CA PHE A 120 3.20 -6.14 -9.78
C PHE A 120 3.62 -7.47 -10.42
N LEU A 121 3.34 -8.59 -9.74
CA LEU A 121 3.62 -9.93 -10.27
C LEU A 121 2.31 -10.72 -10.35
N GLU A 122 1.93 -11.11 -11.56
CA GLU A 122 0.79 -12.00 -11.80
C GLU A 122 1.22 -13.46 -11.78
N VAL A 123 1.70 -13.92 -10.63
CA VAL A 123 2.09 -15.31 -10.41
C VAL A 123 1.50 -15.82 -9.12
N ASP A 124 1.47 -17.15 -8.96
CA ASP A 124 1.14 -17.72 -7.66
C ASP A 124 2.19 -17.31 -6.63
N TYR A 125 1.78 -16.61 -5.57
CA TYR A 125 2.72 -16.14 -4.55
C TYR A 125 3.46 -17.29 -3.84
N ASN A 126 2.96 -18.54 -3.91
CA ASN A 126 3.67 -19.71 -3.40
C ASN A 126 4.95 -20.02 -4.18
N THR A 127 5.03 -19.60 -5.45
CA THR A 127 6.22 -19.76 -6.30
C THR A 127 7.30 -18.73 -6.00
N LEU A 128 6.97 -17.66 -5.28
CA LEU A 128 7.85 -16.53 -5.01
C LEU A 128 8.75 -16.70 -3.78
N LYS A 129 8.67 -17.86 -3.10
CA LYS A 129 9.35 -18.13 -1.82
C LYS A 129 10.87 -18.04 -1.89
N GLU A 130 11.45 -18.30 -3.06
CA GLU A 130 12.91 -18.26 -3.26
C GLU A 130 13.41 -16.82 -3.46
N ASP A 131 12.63 -16.01 -4.17
CA ASP A 131 13.03 -14.66 -4.57
C ASP A 131 12.69 -13.61 -3.50
N PHE A 132 11.54 -13.76 -2.82
CA PHE A 132 10.96 -12.72 -1.96
C PHE A 132 10.71 -13.22 -0.52
N GLU A 133 10.92 -12.33 0.46
CA GLU A 133 10.60 -12.62 1.87
C GLU A 133 9.14 -12.32 2.21
N ASN A 134 8.63 -11.21 1.65
CA ASN A 134 7.28 -10.73 1.86
C ASN A 134 6.66 -10.28 0.54
N VAL A 135 5.34 -10.28 0.49
CA VAL A 135 4.53 -9.74 -0.62
C VAL A 135 3.40 -8.88 -0.07
N ILE A 136 2.94 -7.91 -0.86
CA ILE A 136 1.67 -7.22 -0.65
C ILE A 136 0.59 -8.05 -1.36
N LEU A 137 -0.10 -8.88 -0.59
CA LEU A 137 -1.14 -9.76 -1.09
C LEU A 137 -2.48 -9.02 -1.19
N VAL A 138 -3.04 -9.00 -2.38
CA VAL A 138 -4.37 -8.48 -2.68
C VAL A 138 -5.35 -9.65 -2.85
N LYS A 139 -6.45 -9.61 -2.10
CA LYS A 139 -7.52 -10.60 -2.16
C LYS A 139 -8.90 -9.98 -2.02
N ARG A 140 -9.93 -10.73 -2.39
CA ARG A 140 -11.32 -10.35 -2.08
C ARG A 140 -11.57 -10.45 -0.58
N SER A 141 -12.48 -9.62 -0.08
CA SER A 141 -13.00 -9.73 1.27
C SER A 141 -14.51 -9.84 1.24
N LYS A 142 -15.09 -10.55 2.21
CA LYS A 142 -16.55 -10.51 2.44
C LYS A 142 -16.98 -9.20 3.13
N LYS A 143 -16.04 -8.49 3.77
CA LYS A 143 -16.29 -7.28 4.58
C LYS A 143 -16.01 -5.98 3.82
N ALA A 144 -15.37 -6.06 2.66
CA ALA A 144 -14.93 -4.90 1.87
C ALA A 144 -14.66 -5.35 0.43
N LYS A 145 -14.54 -4.41 -0.50
CA LYS A 145 -14.28 -4.71 -1.91
C LYS A 145 -12.93 -5.42 -2.12
N HIS A 146 -11.87 -4.89 -1.51
CA HIS A 146 -10.55 -5.51 -1.52
C HIS A 146 -9.96 -5.60 -0.11
N CYS A 147 -9.06 -6.57 0.06
CA CYS A 147 -8.25 -6.73 1.26
C CYS A 147 -6.79 -6.79 0.84
N VAL A 148 -5.99 -5.90 1.41
CA VAL A 148 -4.56 -5.77 1.14
C VAL A 148 -3.83 -6.14 2.43
N SER A 149 -2.99 -7.16 2.38
CA SER A 149 -2.24 -7.63 3.54
C SER A 149 -0.77 -7.75 3.17
N ILE A 150 0.12 -7.52 4.12
CA ILE A 150 1.53 -7.84 3.92
C ILE A 150 1.76 -9.25 4.46
N TYR A 151 2.21 -10.14 3.59
CA TYR A 151 2.30 -11.56 3.85
C TYR A 151 3.74 -12.03 3.77
N SER A 152 4.21 -12.76 4.77
CA SER A 152 5.52 -13.40 4.74
C SER A 152 5.40 -14.75 4.04
N LEU A 153 6.20 -14.92 2.99
CA LEU A 153 6.28 -16.17 2.24
C LEU A 153 7.02 -17.27 3.02
N ARG A 154 7.92 -16.87 3.92
CA ARG A 154 8.69 -17.77 4.79
C ARG A 154 7.84 -18.32 5.94
N ASP A 155 7.13 -17.45 6.64
CA ASP A 155 6.41 -17.79 7.86
C ASP A 155 4.94 -18.15 7.62
N ASP A 156 4.48 -18.04 6.37
CA ASP A 156 3.10 -18.27 5.93
C ASP A 156 2.06 -17.53 6.79
N LYS A 157 2.34 -16.25 7.07
CA LYS A 157 1.52 -15.41 7.93
C LYS A 157 1.56 -13.95 7.53
N VAL A 158 0.53 -13.22 7.94
CA VAL A 158 0.48 -11.76 7.80
C VAL A 158 1.50 -11.11 8.73
N THR A 159 2.37 -10.24 8.22
CA THR A 159 3.46 -9.58 8.97
C THR A 159 3.30 -8.07 9.11
N GLY A 160 2.27 -7.50 8.49
CA GLY A 160 1.93 -6.08 8.57
C GLY A 160 0.44 -5.85 8.78
N PRO A 161 -0.03 -4.61 8.60
CA PRO A 161 -1.45 -4.33 8.72
C PRO A 161 -2.22 -4.97 7.56
N THR A 162 -3.39 -5.52 7.89
CA THR A 162 -4.41 -5.90 6.91
C THR A 162 -5.34 -4.72 6.71
N ILE A 163 -5.42 -4.20 5.49
CA ILE A 163 -6.20 -3.03 5.10
C ILE A 163 -7.43 -3.50 4.33
N LEU A 164 -8.61 -3.11 4.80
CA LEU A 164 -9.88 -3.35 4.10
C LEU A 164 -10.27 -2.11 3.30
N VAL A 165 -10.28 -2.26 1.98
CA VAL A 165 -10.61 -1.18 1.04
C VAL A 165 -12.07 -1.34 0.63
N GLU A 166 -12.89 -0.39 1.05
CA GLU A 166 -14.33 -0.35 0.78
C GLU A 166 -14.60 0.06 -0.67
N LYS A 167 -13.91 1.10 -1.13
CA LYS A 167 -14.11 1.72 -2.43
C LYS A 167 -12.80 2.28 -2.96
N THR A 168 -12.61 2.17 -4.27
CA THR A 168 -11.57 2.86 -5.03
C THR A 168 -12.20 4.00 -5.82
N VAL A 169 -11.51 5.14 -5.90
CA VAL A 169 -11.88 6.26 -6.77
C VAL A 169 -10.69 6.54 -7.66
N TYR A 170 -10.92 6.50 -8.97
CA TYR A 170 -9.95 6.84 -9.98
C TYR A 170 -10.22 8.28 -10.46
N LEU A 171 -9.22 9.15 -10.32
CA LEU A 171 -9.30 10.53 -10.81
C LEU A 171 -8.61 10.64 -12.18
N SER A 172 -9.03 11.57 -13.02
CA SER A 172 -8.22 11.93 -14.19
C SER A 172 -7.00 12.73 -13.75
N LEU A 173 -5.83 12.41 -14.30
CA LEU A 173 -4.69 13.31 -14.22
C LEU A 173 -4.96 14.50 -15.16
N PRO A 174 -4.64 15.73 -14.75
CA PRO A 174 -4.66 16.86 -15.68
C PRO A 174 -3.67 16.58 -16.82
N ILE A 175 -4.13 16.71 -18.06
CA ILE A 175 -3.28 16.62 -19.25
C ILE A 175 -2.43 17.89 -19.28
N GLU A 176 -1.11 17.75 -19.15
CA GLU A 176 -0.18 18.85 -19.34
C GLU A 176 0.23 18.87 -20.82
N TYR A 177 -0.14 19.94 -21.52
CA TYR A 177 0.25 20.23 -22.91
C TYR A 177 1.62 20.91 -22.95
#